data_AF-A0A1Y3BK59-F1
#
_entry.id   AF-A0A1Y3BK59-F1
#
_cell.length_a   1.000
_cell.length_b   1.000
_cell.length_c   1.000
_cell.angle_alpha   90.00
_cell.angle_beta   90.00
_cell.angle_gamma   90.00
#
_symmetry.space_group_name_H-M   'P 1'
#
loop_
_entity.id
_entity.type
_entity.pdbx_description
1 polymer ?
#
loop_
_entity_poly.entity_id
_entity_poly.type
_entity_poly.pdbx_seq_one_letter_code
_entity_poly.pdbx_strand_id
1 'polypeptide(L)'
;MPKIFNKQGNLVFSKFDLTSQVDLAAERQMAKDRESKKQRNKSSLQGLLMKAKKDEQKVTHLQATNSKAAQKFKKQKIWQTVLEKSEGNKVRDDPQLIEKSLKKMQKRKSKTFKSWNERKESVEQRKQGKQNRRQRMLEEQKNKRKERRLKRFQKKRNT
;
A
#
# COMPACT_ATOMS: atom_id res chain seq x y z
N MET A 1 -7.62 -1.62 54.26
CA MET A 1 -8.28 -2.20 53.08
C MET A 1 -7.32 -3.23 52.46
N PRO A 2 -7.71 -4.49 52.29
CA PRO A 2 -6.86 -5.49 51.63
C PRO A 2 -6.57 -5.07 50.18
N LYS A 3 -5.30 -5.13 49.77
CA LYS A 3 -4.89 -4.86 48.39
C LYS A 3 -5.28 -6.05 47.52
N ILE A 4 -6.13 -5.84 46.52
CA ILE A 4 -6.59 -6.89 45.60
C ILE A 4 -5.82 -6.75 44.30
N PHE A 5 -5.22 -7.84 43.83
CA PHE A 5 -4.46 -7.87 42.59
C PHE A 5 -5.18 -8.76 41.56
N ASN A 6 -5.16 -8.36 40.28
CA ASN A 6 -5.65 -9.21 39.20
C ASN A 6 -4.64 -10.33 38.86
N LYS A 7 -5.02 -11.23 37.94
CA LYS A 7 -4.15 -12.36 37.51
C LYS A 7 -2.84 -11.90 36.84
N GLN A 8 -2.78 -10.65 36.39
CA GLN A 8 -1.62 -10.01 35.78
C GLN A 8 -0.76 -9.22 36.79
N GLY A 9 -1.12 -9.20 38.08
CA GLY A 9 -0.34 -8.53 39.15
C GLY A 9 -0.61 -7.04 39.33
N ASN A 10 -1.62 -6.47 38.66
CA ASN A 10 -2.01 -5.06 38.80
C ASN A 10 -2.99 -4.87 39.98
N LEU A 11 -2.85 -3.76 40.70
CA LEU A 11 -3.73 -3.40 41.81
C LEU A 11 -5.12 -2.98 41.28
N VAL A 12 -6.17 -3.66 41.73
CA VAL A 12 -7.56 -3.39 41.34
C VAL A 12 -8.39 -3.04 42.57
N PHE A 13 -9.25 -2.03 42.44
CA PHE A 13 -10.04 -1.48 43.54
C PHE A 13 -11.43 -2.14 43.71
N SER A 14 -11.78 -3.11 42.86
CA SER A 14 -13.05 -3.84 42.86
C SER A 14 -12.82 -5.35 42.72
N LYS A 15 -13.74 -6.16 43.26
CA LYS A 15 -13.76 -7.64 43.11
C LYS A 15 -14.00 -8.09 41.66
N PHE A 16 -14.50 -7.20 40.80
CA PHE A 16 -14.69 -7.45 39.37
C PHE A 16 -13.50 -6.91 38.57
N ASP A 17 -12.88 -7.78 37.78
CA ASP A 17 -11.77 -7.42 36.88
C ASP A 17 -12.29 -6.85 35.56
N LEU A 18 -12.60 -5.56 35.55
CA LEU A 18 -13.03 -4.80 34.38
C LEU A 18 -11.91 -4.57 33.34
N THR A 19 -10.65 -4.86 33.69
CA THR A 19 -9.51 -4.67 32.77
C THR A 19 -9.38 -5.80 31.73
N SER A 20 -10.09 -6.90 31.95
CA SER A 20 -10.05 -8.09 31.11
C SER A 20 -10.90 -8.01 29.82
N GLN A 21 -11.82 -7.05 29.72
CA GLN A 21 -12.81 -7.02 28.64
C GLN A 21 -12.58 -5.93 27.56
N VAL A 22 -11.67 -4.98 27.79
CA VAL A 22 -11.38 -3.94 26.79
C VAL A 22 -9.90 -3.61 26.81
N ASP A 23 -9.19 -3.98 25.74
CA ASP A 23 -7.82 -3.50 25.48
C ASP A 23 -7.87 -2.00 25.15
N LEU A 24 -8.00 -1.15 26.18
CA LEU A 24 -8.06 0.32 26.05
C LEU A 24 -6.85 0.88 25.26
N ALA A 25 -5.71 0.17 25.29
CA ALA A 25 -4.55 0.50 24.47
C ALA A 25 -4.80 0.26 22.97
N ALA A 26 -5.40 -0.87 22.60
CA ALA A 26 -5.75 -1.18 21.22
C ALA A 26 -6.81 -0.20 20.68
N GLU A 27 -7.81 0.16 21.48
CA GLU A 27 -8.84 1.11 21.09
C GLU A 27 -8.27 2.52 20.86
N ARG A 28 -7.38 3.00 21.74
CA ARG A 28 -6.63 4.26 21.56
C ARG A 28 -5.75 4.23 20.30
N GLN A 29 -5.14 3.09 20.00
CA GLN A 29 -4.29 2.92 18.82
C GLN A 29 -5.13 2.91 17.54
N MET A 30 -6.27 2.22 17.54
CA MET A 30 -7.24 2.26 16.43
C MET A 30 -7.80 3.67 16.20
N ALA A 31 -8.10 4.43 17.26
CA ALA A 31 -8.55 5.81 17.14
C ALA A 31 -7.47 6.71 16.50
N LYS A 32 -6.21 6.59 16.92
CA LYS A 32 -5.06 7.28 16.31
C LYS A 32 -4.87 6.90 14.84
N ASP A 33 -5.04 5.62 14.50
CA ASP A 33 -4.93 5.14 13.11
C ASP A 33 -6.07 5.65 12.22
N ARG A 34 -7.29 5.75 12.76
CA ARG A 34 -8.43 6.37 12.06
C ARG A 34 -8.19 7.86 11.80
N GLU A 35 -7.69 8.58 12.81
CA GLU A 35 -7.36 10.00 12.66
C GLU A 35 -6.23 10.20 11.64
N SER A 36 -5.16 9.42 11.71
CA SER A 36 -4.04 9.52 10.75
C SER A 36 -4.47 9.16 9.32
N LYS A 37 -5.32 8.14 9.13
CA LYS A 37 -5.94 7.83 7.84
C LYS A 37 -6.82 8.97 7.34
N LYS A 38 -7.61 9.61 8.22
CA LYS A 38 -8.45 10.76 7.87
C LYS A 38 -7.60 11.96 7.42
N GLN A 39 -6.49 12.22 8.09
CA GLN A 39 -5.54 13.27 7.71
C GLN A 39 -4.80 12.93 6.40
N ARG A 40 -4.40 11.67 6.20
CA ARG A 40 -3.84 11.19 4.92
C ARG A 40 -4.84 11.29 3.78
N ASN A 41 -6.11 10.99 4.03
CA ASN A 41 -7.16 11.09 3.02
C ASN A 41 -7.42 12.55 2.66
N LYS A 42 -7.45 13.47 3.63
CA LYS A 42 -7.55 14.92 3.39
C LYS A 42 -6.39 15.47 2.55
N SER A 43 -5.17 14.96 2.76
CA SER A 43 -3.99 15.38 1.99
C SER A 43 -3.72 14.55 0.72
N SER A 44 -4.43 13.43 0.54
CA SER A 44 -4.30 12.59 -0.65
C SER A 44 -4.83 13.30 -1.88
N LEU A 45 -4.21 13.07 -3.05
CA LEU A 45 -4.69 13.63 -4.32
C LEU A 45 -6.15 13.24 -4.62
N GLN A 46 -6.58 12.05 -4.22
CA GLN A 46 -7.98 11.62 -4.38
C GLN A 46 -8.93 12.39 -3.46
N GLY A 47 -8.57 12.58 -2.19
CA GLY A 47 -9.38 13.37 -1.26
C GLY A 47 -9.44 14.85 -1.62
N LEU A 48 -8.33 15.41 -2.12
CA LEU A 48 -8.29 16.78 -2.66
C LEU A 48 -9.23 16.92 -3.88
N LEU A 49 -9.23 15.95 -4.79
CA LEU A 49 -10.15 15.95 -5.94
C LEU A 49 -11.62 15.87 -5.48
N MET A 50 -11.92 15.00 -4.52
CA MET A 50 -13.28 14.86 -3.98
C MET A 50 -13.73 16.14 -3.27
N LYS A 51 -12.83 16.80 -2.54
CA LYS A 51 -13.09 18.10 -1.91
C LYS A 51 -13.38 19.17 -2.96
N ALA A 52 -12.55 19.29 -4.00
CA ALA A 52 -12.75 20.23 -5.09
C ALA A 52 -14.11 20.03 -5.79
N LYS A 53 -14.43 18.78 -6.16
CA LYS A 53 -15.73 18.42 -6.76
C LYS A 53 -16.91 18.74 -5.85
N LYS A 54 -16.78 18.48 -4.54
CA LYS A 54 -17.83 18.80 -3.56
C LYS A 54 -18.04 20.31 -3.40
N ASP A 55 -16.96 21.08 -3.41
CA ASP A 55 -17.03 22.54 -3.35
C ASP A 55 -17.70 23.10 -4.63
N GLU A 56 -17.39 22.56 -5.82
CA GLU A 56 -18.07 22.88 -7.08
C GLU A 56 -19.56 22.55 -7.04
N GLN A 57 -19.93 21.34 -6.61
CA GLN A 57 -21.34 20.93 -6.46
C GLN A 57 -22.11 21.82 -5.48
N LYS A 58 -21.47 22.21 -4.37
CA LYS A 58 -22.09 23.12 -3.40
C LYS A 58 -22.31 24.50 -4.01
N VAL A 59 -21.35 24.99 -4.79
CA VAL A 59 -21.49 26.24 -5.54
C VAL A 59 -22.65 26.18 -6.52
N THR A 60 -22.75 25.13 -7.35
CA THR A 60 -23.82 25.02 -8.36
C THR A 60 -25.19 24.92 -7.70
N HIS A 61 -25.31 24.14 -6.62
CA HIS A 61 -26.55 24.04 -5.84
C HIS A 61 -26.97 25.38 -5.21
N LEU A 62 -26.00 26.13 -4.64
CA LEU A 62 -26.26 27.46 -4.10
C LEU A 62 -26.59 28.47 -5.20
N GLN A 63 -26.01 28.36 -6.40
CA GLN A 63 -26.35 29.25 -7.51
C GLN A 63 -27.80 29.07 -7.97
N ALA A 64 -28.31 27.82 -7.96
CA ALA A 64 -29.69 27.51 -8.32
C ALA A 64 -30.72 28.01 -7.30
N THR A 65 -30.35 28.05 -6.01
CA THR A 65 -31.26 28.43 -4.92
C THR A 65 -31.11 29.91 -4.51
N ASN A 66 -29.89 30.39 -4.32
CA ASN A 66 -29.58 31.74 -3.87
C ASN A 66 -28.21 32.22 -4.38
N SER A 67 -28.23 33.00 -5.46
CA SER A 67 -27.04 33.56 -6.10
C SER A 67 -26.14 34.37 -5.14
N LYS A 68 -26.72 35.13 -4.20
CA LYS A 68 -25.95 35.93 -3.22
C LYS A 68 -25.20 35.05 -2.23
N ALA A 69 -25.83 33.97 -1.77
CA ALA A 69 -25.19 32.98 -0.91
C ALA A 69 -24.04 32.26 -1.64
N ALA A 70 -24.21 31.93 -2.91
CA ALA A 70 -23.16 31.34 -3.74
C ALA A 70 -21.94 32.26 -3.90
N GLN A 71 -22.15 33.55 -4.17
CA GLN A 71 -21.07 34.53 -4.25
C GLN A 71 -20.33 34.69 -2.92
N LYS A 72 -21.05 34.73 -1.80
CA LYS A 72 -20.43 34.78 -0.46
C LYS A 72 -19.55 33.56 -0.20
N PHE A 73 -20.04 32.36 -0.54
CA PHE A 73 -19.27 31.12 -0.39
C PHE A 73 -18.01 31.10 -1.26
N LYS A 74 -18.11 31.51 -2.54
CA LYS A 74 -16.94 31.64 -3.43
C LYS A 74 -15.91 32.61 -2.87
N LYS A 75 -16.33 33.80 -2.44
CA LYS A 75 -15.45 34.81 -1.83
C LYS A 75 -14.76 34.26 -0.59
N GLN A 76 -15.50 33.60 0.29
CA GLN A 76 -14.94 32.98 1.50
C GLN A 76 -13.84 31.96 1.16
N LYS A 77 -14.06 31.09 0.16
CA LYS A 77 -13.07 30.12 -0.29
C LYS A 77 -11.82 30.78 -0.86
N ILE A 78 -11.99 31.80 -1.69
CA ILE A 78 -10.86 32.56 -2.26
C ILE A 78 -10.02 33.18 -1.14
N TRP A 79 -10.65 33.85 -0.18
CA TRP A 79 -9.94 34.46 0.96
C TRP A 79 -9.23 33.42 1.82
N GLN A 80 -9.85 32.27 2.08
CA GLN A 80 -9.20 31.17 2.79
C GLN A 80 -7.94 30.70 2.03
N THR A 81 -8.04 30.49 0.71
CA THR A 81 -6.89 30.08 -0.11
C THR A 81 -5.78 31.14 -0.12
N VAL A 82 -6.12 32.44 -0.17
CA VAL A 82 -5.14 33.52 -0.12
C VAL A 82 -4.44 33.55 1.24
N LEU A 83 -5.18 33.40 2.34
CA LEU A 83 -4.64 33.35 3.69
C LEU A 83 -3.67 32.16 3.84
N GLU A 84 -4.11 30.95 3.46
CA GLU A 84 -3.28 29.75 3.52
C GLU A 84 -1.99 29.91 2.68
N LYS A 85 -2.09 30.52 1.48
CA LYS A 85 -0.90 30.81 0.66
C LYS A 85 0.02 31.84 1.30
N SER A 86 -0.53 32.87 1.96
CA SER A 86 0.26 33.90 2.64
C SER A 86 1.01 33.36 3.87
N GLU A 87 0.43 32.36 4.54
CA GLU A 87 1.08 31.60 5.62
C GLU A 87 2.19 30.66 5.10
N GLY A 88 2.34 30.52 3.78
CA GLY A 88 3.33 29.65 3.13
C GLY A 88 2.82 28.23 2.85
N ASN A 89 1.53 27.93 3.08
CA ASN A 89 0.97 26.62 2.79
C ASN A 89 0.80 26.39 1.28
N LYS A 90 1.26 25.23 0.78
CA LYS A 90 1.12 24.84 -0.62
C LYS A 90 -0.29 24.32 -0.91
N VAL A 91 -1.16 25.21 -1.33
CA VAL A 91 -2.56 24.90 -1.64
C VAL A 91 -2.70 24.24 -3.02
N ARG A 92 -3.35 23.07 -3.10
CA ARG A 92 -3.59 22.29 -4.34
C ARG A 92 -5.08 22.10 -4.55
N ASP A 93 -5.73 23.10 -5.13
CA ASP A 93 -7.20 23.15 -5.25
C ASP A 93 -7.73 22.98 -6.69
N ASP A 94 -6.87 23.05 -7.71
CA ASP A 94 -7.29 22.91 -9.12
C ASP A 94 -7.60 21.43 -9.47
N PRO A 95 -8.87 21.09 -9.79
CA PRO A 95 -9.27 19.71 -10.07
C PRO A 95 -8.57 19.13 -11.30
N GLN A 96 -8.33 19.91 -12.36
CA GLN A 96 -7.70 19.42 -13.58
C GLN A 96 -6.24 19.05 -13.34
N LEU A 97 -5.52 19.85 -12.55
CA LEU A 97 -4.13 19.56 -12.19
C LEU A 97 -4.03 18.37 -11.23
N ILE A 98 -4.99 18.21 -10.31
CA ILE A 98 -5.06 17.05 -9.42
C ILE A 98 -5.31 15.78 -10.23
N GLU A 99 -6.23 15.78 -11.20
CA GLU A 99 -6.49 14.64 -12.08
C GLU A 99 -5.28 14.28 -12.94
N LYS A 100 -4.57 15.27 -13.51
CA LYS A 100 -3.30 15.06 -14.22
C LYS A 100 -2.25 14.41 -13.30
N SER A 101 -2.18 14.84 -12.05
CA SER A 101 -1.26 14.29 -11.05
C SER A 101 -1.60 12.83 -10.71
N LEU A 102 -2.88 12.49 -10.57
CA LEU A 102 -3.34 11.10 -10.39
C LEU A 102 -2.98 10.21 -11.59
N LYS A 103 -3.20 10.69 -12.82
CA LYS A 103 -2.81 9.96 -14.04
C LYS A 103 -1.29 9.73 -14.09
N LYS A 104 -0.47 10.73 -13.74
CA LYS A 104 0.98 10.58 -13.64
C LYS A 104 1.39 9.53 -12.60
N MET A 105 0.74 9.54 -11.43
CA MET A 105 0.98 8.55 -10.38
C MET A 105 0.63 7.13 -10.85
N GLN A 106 -0.51 6.94 -11.51
CA GLN A 106 -0.91 5.65 -12.08
C GLN A 106 0.10 5.15 -13.11
N LYS A 107 0.53 6.02 -14.05
CA LYS A 107 1.57 5.68 -15.04
C LYS A 107 2.89 5.26 -14.37
N ARG A 108 3.32 5.97 -13.32
CA ARG A 108 4.53 5.61 -12.55
C ARG A 108 4.38 4.22 -11.93
N LYS A 109 3.25 3.96 -11.25
CA LYS A 109 2.97 2.64 -10.63
C LYS A 109 2.95 1.51 -11.65
N SER A 110 2.34 1.73 -12.82
CA SER A 110 2.32 0.76 -13.91
C SER A 110 3.73 0.46 -14.43
N LYS A 111 4.56 1.48 -14.67
CA LYS A 111 5.97 1.31 -15.09
C LYS A 111 6.78 0.52 -14.05
N THR A 112 6.64 0.86 -12.77
CA THR A 112 7.34 0.13 -11.70
C THR A 112 6.86 -1.31 -11.61
N PHE A 113 5.54 -1.55 -11.71
CA PHE A 113 4.97 -2.89 -11.68
C PHE A 113 5.50 -3.76 -12.84
N LYS A 114 5.51 -3.23 -14.06
CA LYS A 114 6.08 -3.91 -15.24
C LYS A 114 7.55 -4.27 -15.02
N SER A 115 8.37 -3.30 -14.60
CA SER A 115 9.79 -3.55 -14.36
C SER A 115 10.03 -4.59 -13.26
N TRP A 116 9.22 -4.61 -12.21
CA TRP A 116 9.30 -5.62 -11.16
C TRP A 116 8.92 -7.03 -11.67
N ASN A 117 7.91 -7.14 -12.52
CA ASN A 117 7.54 -8.42 -13.11
C ASN A 117 8.62 -8.94 -14.07
N GLU A 118 9.14 -8.08 -14.95
CA GLU A 118 10.26 -8.43 -15.85
C GLU A 118 11.48 -8.92 -15.05
N ARG A 119 11.80 -8.28 -13.92
CA ARG A 119 12.88 -8.72 -13.03
C ARG A 119 12.60 -10.10 -12.43
N LYS A 120 11.37 -10.34 -11.96
CA LYS A 120 10.98 -11.64 -11.40
C LYS A 120 11.06 -12.75 -12.44
N GLU A 121 10.53 -12.51 -13.63
CA GLU A 121 10.59 -13.45 -14.76
C GLU A 121 12.04 -13.73 -15.17
N SER A 122 12.88 -12.70 -15.28
CA SER A 122 14.30 -12.88 -15.60
C SER A 122 15.04 -13.71 -14.55
N VAL A 123 14.76 -13.47 -13.26
CA VAL A 123 15.33 -14.28 -12.17
C VAL A 123 14.88 -15.74 -12.27
N GLU A 124 13.61 -15.97 -12.55
CA GLU A 124 13.06 -17.33 -12.66
C GLU A 124 13.63 -18.08 -13.86
N GLN A 125 13.69 -17.43 -15.03
CA GLN A 125 14.34 -17.99 -16.22
C GLN A 125 15.81 -18.34 -15.98
N ARG A 126 16.56 -17.50 -15.26
CA ARG A 126 17.96 -17.78 -14.91
C ARG A 126 18.08 -18.98 -13.97
N LYS A 127 17.19 -19.12 -12.99
CA LYS A 127 17.15 -20.29 -12.09
C LYS A 127 16.86 -21.55 -12.88
N GLN A 128 15.80 -21.53 -13.69
CA GLN A 128 15.39 -22.67 -14.51
C GLN A 128 16.49 -23.06 -15.50
N GLY A 129 17.12 -22.09 -16.17
CA GLY A 129 18.23 -22.35 -17.09
C GLY A 129 19.42 -23.04 -16.41
N LYS A 130 19.78 -22.62 -15.20
CA LYS A 130 20.84 -23.29 -14.40
C LYS A 130 20.44 -24.71 -14.02
N GLN A 131 19.21 -24.93 -13.57
CA GLN A 131 18.70 -26.25 -13.19
C GLN A 131 18.64 -27.20 -14.40
N ASN A 132 18.09 -26.75 -15.53
CA ASN A 132 18.03 -27.52 -16.78
C ASN A 132 19.42 -27.92 -17.27
N ARG A 133 20.39 -26.99 -17.24
CA ARG A 133 21.78 -27.29 -17.60
C ARG A 133 22.36 -28.37 -16.68
N ARG A 134 22.10 -28.29 -15.37
CA ARG A 134 22.56 -29.28 -14.40
C ARG A 134 21.92 -30.65 -14.64
N GLN A 135 20.62 -30.70 -14.90
CA GLN A 135 19.89 -31.95 -15.21
C GLN A 135 20.48 -32.62 -16.46
N ARG A 136 20.66 -31.88 -17.55
CA ARG A 136 21.27 -32.38 -18.78
C ARG A 136 22.69 -32.93 -18.54
N MET A 137 23.54 -32.21 -17.81
CA MET A 137 24.88 -32.71 -17.50
C MET A 137 24.88 -33.99 -16.66
N LEU A 138 23.95 -34.10 -15.71
CA LEU A 138 23.78 -35.32 -14.89
C LEU A 138 23.28 -36.50 -15.72
N GLU A 139 22.37 -36.27 -16.66
CA GLU A 139 21.88 -37.28 -17.60
C GLU A 139 22.99 -37.75 -18.55
N GLU A 140 23.75 -36.83 -19.14
CA GLU A 140 24.92 -37.16 -19.96
C GLU A 140 25.94 -37.98 -19.16
N GLN A 141 26.19 -37.63 -17.91
CA GLN A 141 27.09 -38.40 -17.04
C GLN A 141 26.55 -39.80 -16.72
N LYS A 142 25.23 -39.94 -16.47
CA LYS A 142 24.58 -41.24 -16.26
C LYS A 142 24.68 -42.11 -17.52
N ASN A 143 24.43 -41.56 -18.70
CA ASN A 143 24.51 -42.28 -19.98
C ASN A 143 25.95 -42.71 -20.28
N LYS A 144 26.93 -41.81 -20.12
CA LYS A 144 28.37 -42.16 -20.25
C LYS A 144 28.79 -43.28 -19.30
N ARG A 145 28.28 -43.31 -18.05
CA ARG A 145 28.53 -44.41 -17.11
C ARG A 145 27.93 -45.73 -17.60
N LYS A 146 26.70 -45.72 -18.11
CA LYS A 146 26.03 -46.90 -18.70
C LYS A 146 26.80 -47.44 -19.90
N GLU A 147 27.19 -46.56 -20.84
CA GLU A 147 27.99 -46.94 -22.02
C GLU A 147 29.34 -47.55 -21.63
N ARG A 148 30.05 -46.94 -20.68
CA ARG A 148 31.32 -47.49 -20.17
C ARG A 148 31.13 -48.88 -19.57
N ARG A 149 30.04 -49.09 -18.83
CA ARG A 149 29.69 -50.41 -18.26
C ARG A 149 29.41 -51.43 -19.36
N LEU A 150 28.62 -51.06 -20.38
CA LEU A 150 28.31 -51.93 -21.52
C LEU A 150 29.57 -52.32 -22.31
N LYS A 151 30.45 -51.34 -22.62
CA LYS A 151 31.73 -51.59 -23.31
C LYS A 151 32.63 -52.55 -22.53
N ARG A 152 32.67 -52.44 -21.19
CA ARG A 152 33.42 -53.39 -20.33
C ARG A 152 32.86 -54.80 -20.41
N PHE A 153 31.54 -54.97 -20.40
CA PHE A 153 30.91 -56.29 -20.55
C PHE A 153 31.16 -56.91 -21.93
N GLN A 154 31.04 -56.13 -23.01
CA GLN A 154 31.31 -56.62 -24.36
C GLN A 154 32.77 -57.07 -24.53
N LYS A 155 33.74 -56.31 -23.99
CA LYS A 155 35.15 -56.71 -24.00
C LYS A 155 35.36 -58.04 -23.27
N LYS A 156 34.78 -58.23 -22.09
CA LYS A 156 34.86 -59.49 -21.32
C LYS A 156 34.21 -60.67 -22.02
N ARG A 157 33.23 -60.45 -22.91
CA ARG A 157 32.56 -61.54 -23.65
C ARG A 157 33.36 -62.00 -24.88
N ASN A 158 34.19 -61.11 -25.41
CA ASN A 158 34.98 -61.34 -26.62
C ASN A 158 36.45 -61.73 -26.31
N THR A 159 36.79 -61.90 -25.03
CA THR A 159 38.04 -62.47 -24.50
C THR A 159 37.70 -63.75 -23.77
#